data_AF-A0A9P1CQ94-F1
#
_entry.id   AF-A0A9P1CQ94-F1
#
_cell.length_a   1.000
_cell.length_b   1.000
_cell.length_c   1.000
_cell.angle_alpha   90.00
_cell.angle_beta   90.00
_cell.angle_gamma   90.00
#
_symmetry.space_group_name_H-M   'P 1'
#
loop_
_entity.id
_entity.type
_entity.pdbx_description
1 polymer ?
#
loop_
_entity_poly.entity_id
_entity_poly.type
_entity_poly.pdbx_seq_one_letter_code
_entity_poly.pdbx_strand_id
1 'polypeptide(L)'
;MDAMDQRMLKEEVVRLRSEYDSLKAAADEEQAADEILLHDAQLERLRLRTLLDRYVERPPKVEELAERYESEIDELSEELRQLQEENALLAYHESSRAEQFDHEDATPSTSRSHRSPSTRSPRVNTRRTARQVHLQAKETRQCEAKLTSLRRRTRVNEWYLSQLKGQLQETAKVMQNREHRLQELRLRFDQAGEERQRLAEEHVRTQQMLDTERQELVQLHQEALSLREACYLPAQLKKKSSMLTKFLDQEGGRLKLEKHLRGREVVAKLYRSVAQQAPECQAIAGRVKTDMDAAFANLQQLQAQHQRQLQQLHLNLARNAFSPR
;
A
#
# COMPACT_ATOMS: atom_id res chain seq x y z
N MET A 1 106.42 -13.85 -43.20
CA MET A 1 104.98 -13.51 -43.27
C MET A 1 104.78 -12.78 -44.57
N ASP A 2 104.18 -13.47 -45.54
CA ASP A 2 104.15 -13.03 -46.92
C ASP A 2 103.07 -11.96 -47.13
N ALA A 3 103.36 -10.99 -48.00
CA ALA A 3 102.46 -9.86 -48.28
C ALA A 3 101.10 -10.31 -48.87
N MET A 4 101.04 -11.53 -49.41
CA MET A 4 99.83 -12.15 -49.96
C MET A 4 98.90 -12.64 -48.86
N ASP A 5 99.43 -13.28 -47.82
CA ASP A 5 98.66 -13.70 -46.64
C ASP A 5 98.06 -12.48 -45.91
N GLN A 6 98.82 -11.38 -45.83
CA GLN A 6 98.33 -10.13 -45.26
C GLN A 6 97.23 -9.45 -46.08
N ARG A 7 97.18 -9.67 -47.41
CA ARG A 7 96.09 -9.15 -48.26
C ARG A 7 94.84 -10.02 -48.14
N MET A 8 95.00 -11.35 -48.17
CA MET A 8 93.90 -12.29 -47.97
C MET A 8 93.23 -12.10 -46.62
N LEU A 9 94.01 -11.94 -45.55
CA LEU A 9 93.49 -11.62 -44.21
C LEU A 9 92.75 -10.28 -44.19
N LYS A 10 93.21 -9.26 -44.92
CA LYS A 10 92.51 -7.97 -45.00
C LYS A 10 91.17 -8.09 -45.74
N GLU A 11 91.13 -8.84 -46.83
CA GLU A 11 89.90 -9.08 -47.59
C GLU A 11 88.88 -9.90 -46.78
N GLU A 12 89.35 -10.92 -46.06
CA GLU A 12 88.51 -11.76 -45.20
C GLU A 12 87.96 -10.97 -44.01
N VAL A 13 88.78 -10.10 -43.40
CA VAL A 13 88.31 -9.16 -42.37
C VAL A 13 87.27 -8.18 -42.91
N VAL A 14 87.40 -7.72 -44.16
CA VAL A 14 86.39 -6.85 -44.79
C VAL A 14 85.09 -7.61 -45.08
N ARG A 15 85.17 -8.84 -45.58
CA ARG A 15 83.98 -9.69 -45.81
C ARG A 15 83.24 -9.99 -44.52
N LEU A 16 83.97 -10.45 -43.48
CA LEU A 16 83.38 -10.74 -42.17
C LEU A 16 82.75 -9.50 -41.53
N ARG A 17 83.33 -8.31 -41.75
CA ARG A 17 82.70 -7.04 -41.32
C ARG A 17 81.39 -6.78 -42.07
N SER A 18 81.36 -6.95 -43.39
CA SER A 18 80.11 -6.76 -44.16
C SER A 18 79.03 -7.79 -43.82
N GLU A 19 79.41 -9.05 -43.58
CA GLU A 19 78.48 -10.09 -43.15
C GLU A 19 77.96 -9.80 -41.73
N TYR A 20 78.84 -9.41 -40.80
CA TYR A 20 78.44 -8.97 -39.47
C TYR A 20 77.48 -7.77 -39.52
N ASP A 21 77.77 -6.76 -40.35
CA ASP A 21 76.91 -5.59 -40.52
C ASP A 21 75.55 -5.98 -41.12
N SER A 22 75.51 -6.94 -42.06
CA SER A 22 74.24 -7.44 -42.65
C SER A 22 73.41 -8.26 -41.66
N LEU A 23 74.04 -9.11 -40.85
CA LEU A 23 73.38 -9.88 -39.81
C LEU A 23 72.88 -8.97 -38.68
N LYS A 24 73.65 -7.94 -38.35
CA LYS A 24 73.24 -6.92 -37.40
C LYS A 24 72.03 -6.12 -37.92
N ALA A 25 72.03 -5.72 -39.19
CA ALA A 25 70.88 -5.05 -39.80
C ALA A 25 69.63 -5.94 -39.83
N ALA A 26 69.75 -7.22 -40.17
CA ALA A 26 68.63 -8.15 -40.13
C ALA A 26 68.09 -8.38 -38.71
N ALA A 27 68.98 -8.46 -37.70
CA ALA A 27 68.57 -8.56 -36.30
C ALA A 27 67.88 -7.27 -35.81
N ASP A 28 68.37 -6.10 -36.23
CA ASP A 28 67.75 -4.80 -35.94
C ASP A 28 66.36 -4.68 -36.62
N GLU A 29 66.19 -5.22 -37.84
CA GLU A 29 64.89 -5.29 -38.56
C GLU A 29 63.89 -6.24 -37.90
N GLU A 30 64.34 -7.43 -37.47
CA GLU A 30 63.52 -8.40 -36.75
C GLU A 30 63.07 -7.82 -35.40
N GLN A 31 63.98 -7.18 -34.66
CA GLN A 31 63.63 -6.48 -33.42
C GLN A 31 62.62 -5.35 -33.67
N ALA A 32 62.78 -4.58 -34.73
CA ALA A 32 61.82 -3.53 -35.09
C ALA A 32 60.44 -4.12 -35.46
N ALA A 33 60.40 -5.25 -36.15
CA ALA A 33 59.15 -5.95 -36.48
C ALA A 33 58.44 -6.46 -35.20
N ASP A 34 59.18 -7.03 -34.26
CA ASP A 34 58.64 -7.47 -32.97
C ASP A 34 58.11 -6.29 -32.13
N GLU A 35 58.82 -5.15 -32.14
CA GLU A 35 58.38 -3.93 -31.49
C GLU A 35 57.08 -3.37 -32.12
N ILE A 36 56.96 -3.42 -33.45
CA ILE A 36 55.72 -3.03 -34.16
C ILE A 36 54.57 -3.96 -33.77
N LEU A 37 54.77 -5.28 -33.78
CA LEU A 37 53.74 -6.25 -33.40
C LEU A 37 53.29 -6.05 -31.94
N LEU A 38 54.23 -5.77 -31.03
CA LEU A 38 53.91 -5.45 -29.65
C LEU A 38 53.07 -4.17 -29.54
N HIS A 39 53.41 -3.13 -30.30
CA HIS A 39 52.65 -1.89 -30.35
C HIS A 39 51.24 -2.09 -30.92
N ASP A 40 51.10 -2.87 -31.99
CA ASP A 40 49.80 -3.19 -32.58
C ASP A 40 48.92 -3.95 -31.59
N ALA A 41 49.46 -4.96 -30.90
CA ALA A 41 48.74 -5.69 -29.86
C ALA A 41 48.32 -4.76 -28.69
N GLN A 42 49.17 -3.82 -28.31
CA GLN A 42 48.84 -2.81 -27.29
C GLN A 42 47.72 -1.87 -27.76
N LEU A 43 47.74 -1.44 -29.03
CA LEU A 43 46.69 -0.62 -29.62
C LEU A 43 45.36 -1.36 -29.70
N GLU A 44 45.36 -2.62 -30.10
CA GLU A 44 44.16 -3.47 -30.10
C GLU A 44 43.60 -3.63 -28.69
N ARG A 45 44.45 -3.91 -27.71
CA ARG A 45 44.03 -4.01 -26.31
C ARG A 45 43.38 -2.72 -25.81
N LEU A 46 43.96 -1.56 -26.17
CA LEU A 46 43.37 -0.26 -25.84
C LEU A 46 42.01 -0.07 -26.53
N ARG A 47 41.90 -0.37 -27.83
CA ARG A 47 40.64 -0.29 -28.58
C ARG A 47 39.56 -1.16 -27.93
N LEU A 48 39.85 -2.43 -27.67
CA LEU A 48 38.93 -3.36 -27.02
C LEU A 48 38.49 -2.87 -25.63
N ARG A 49 39.44 -2.38 -24.83
CA ARG A 49 39.12 -1.83 -23.51
C ARG A 49 38.20 -0.61 -23.59
N THR A 50 38.49 0.34 -24.48
CA THR A 50 37.62 1.50 -24.68
C THR A 50 36.23 1.12 -25.18
N LEU A 51 36.11 0.05 -25.97
CA LEU A 51 34.84 -0.47 -26.46
C LEU A 51 34.05 -1.12 -25.33
N LEU A 52 34.70 -1.91 -24.48
CA LEU A 52 34.10 -2.50 -23.29
C LEU A 52 33.60 -1.43 -22.31
N ASP A 53 34.42 -0.40 -22.04
CA ASP A 53 34.04 0.71 -21.16
C ASP A 53 32.78 1.43 -21.69
N ARG A 54 32.73 1.67 -23.01
CA ARG A 54 31.53 2.22 -23.68
C ARG A 54 30.30 1.32 -23.57
N TYR A 55 30.47 0.00 -23.62
CA TYR A 55 29.35 -0.95 -23.50
C TYR A 55 28.85 -1.06 -22.06
N VAL A 56 29.70 -0.81 -21.06
CA VAL A 56 29.27 -0.67 -19.67
C VAL A 56 28.42 0.58 -19.48
N GLU A 57 28.82 1.71 -20.06
CA GLU A 57 28.06 2.97 -19.99
C GLU A 57 26.77 2.93 -20.80
N ARG A 58 26.82 2.36 -22.00
CA ARG A 58 25.67 2.18 -22.89
C ARG A 58 25.75 0.81 -23.55
N PRO A 59 25.02 -0.19 -23.01
CA PRO A 59 24.96 -1.48 -23.65
C PRO A 59 24.36 -1.31 -25.06
N PRO A 60 24.98 -1.88 -26.10
CA PRO A 60 24.46 -1.77 -27.44
C PRO A 60 23.12 -2.47 -27.52
N LYS A 61 22.16 -1.85 -28.22
CA LYS A 61 20.88 -2.51 -28.45
C LYS A 61 21.10 -3.71 -29.36
N VAL A 62 20.30 -4.76 -29.18
CA VAL A 62 20.37 -5.95 -30.05
C VAL A 62 20.14 -5.58 -31.52
N GLU A 63 19.31 -4.58 -31.79
CA GLU A 63 19.11 -3.98 -33.11
C GLU A 63 20.40 -3.36 -33.68
N GLU A 64 21.09 -2.53 -32.89
CA GLU A 64 22.34 -1.88 -33.29
C GLU A 64 23.47 -2.90 -33.54
N LEU A 65 23.49 -4.02 -32.79
CA LEU A 65 24.42 -5.12 -33.05
C LEU A 65 24.05 -5.89 -34.30
N ALA A 66 22.77 -6.18 -34.51
CA ALA A 66 22.30 -6.87 -35.70
C ALA A 66 22.59 -6.06 -36.98
N GLU A 67 22.38 -4.74 -36.95
CA GLU A 67 22.73 -3.85 -38.07
C GLU A 67 24.23 -3.84 -38.36
N ARG A 68 25.08 -3.82 -37.33
CA ARG A 68 26.54 -3.89 -37.50
C ARG A 68 27.01 -5.21 -38.10
N TYR A 69 26.46 -6.33 -37.62
CA TYR A 69 26.79 -7.63 -38.20
C TYR A 69 26.22 -7.77 -39.61
N GLU A 70 25.05 -7.19 -39.91
CA GLU A 70 24.54 -7.14 -41.29
C GLU A 70 25.47 -6.34 -42.20
N SER A 71 25.97 -5.17 -41.77
CA SER A 71 26.93 -4.38 -42.56
C SER A 71 28.27 -5.11 -42.74
N GLU A 72 28.80 -5.74 -41.68
CA GLU A 72 30.06 -6.50 -41.76
C GLU A 72 29.92 -7.71 -42.71
N ILE A 73 28.78 -8.42 -42.67
CA ILE A 73 28.56 -9.51 -43.60
C ILE A 73 28.40 -8.99 -45.04
N ASP A 74 27.78 -7.84 -45.25
CA ASP A 74 27.65 -7.23 -46.57
C ASP A 74 29.04 -6.82 -47.11
N GLU A 75 29.89 -6.20 -46.29
CA GLU A 75 31.29 -5.85 -46.61
C GLU A 75 32.11 -7.10 -46.99
N LEU A 76 32.09 -8.14 -46.15
CA LEU A 76 32.79 -9.40 -46.41
C LEU A 76 32.24 -10.11 -47.66
N SER A 77 30.93 -10.00 -47.93
CA SER A 77 30.32 -10.55 -49.14
C SER A 77 30.77 -9.80 -50.39
N GLU A 78 30.99 -8.49 -50.30
CA GLU A 78 31.54 -7.68 -51.38
C GLU A 78 33.02 -8.00 -51.63
N GLU A 79 33.83 -8.15 -50.59
CA GLU A 79 35.24 -8.56 -50.70
C GLU A 79 35.36 -9.95 -51.34
N LEU A 80 34.58 -10.93 -50.87
CA LEU A 80 34.53 -12.26 -51.48
C LEU A 80 34.12 -12.20 -52.95
N ARG A 81 33.19 -11.31 -53.32
CA ARG A 81 32.80 -11.09 -54.72
C ARG A 81 33.96 -10.51 -55.53
N GLN A 82 34.67 -9.52 -55.00
CA GLN A 82 35.83 -8.92 -55.68
C GLN A 82 36.92 -9.96 -55.90
N LEU A 83 37.26 -10.74 -54.88
CA LEU A 83 38.24 -11.84 -54.99
C LEU A 83 37.80 -12.92 -55.99
N GLN A 84 36.51 -13.24 -56.07
CA GLN A 84 35.98 -14.15 -57.10
C GLN A 84 36.08 -13.58 -58.51
N GLU A 85 35.87 -12.27 -58.68
CA GLU A 85 36.03 -11.57 -59.97
C GLU A 85 37.50 -11.51 -60.39
N GLU A 86 38.40 -11.18 -59.47
CA GLU A 86 39.85 -11.20 -59.69
C GLU A 86 40.36 -12.60 -60.05
N ASN A 87 39.96 -13.63 -59.30
CA ASN A 87 40.31 -15.02 -59.62
C ASN A 87 39.76 -15.46 -60.99
N ALA A 88 38.56 -15.05 -61.36
CA ALA A 88 37.99 -15.34 -62.68
C ALA A 88 38.77 -14.65 -63.81
N LEU A 89 39.22 -13.40 -63.58
CA LEU A 89 40.07 -12.67 -64.53
C LEU A 89 41.45 -13.31 -64.65
N LEU A 90 42.08 -13.71 -63.54
CA LEU A 90 43.36 -14.42 -63.52
C LEU A 90 43.25 -15.76 -64.28
N ALA A 91 42.20 -16.55 -64.04
CA ALA A 91 41.96 -17.79 -64.79
C ALA A 91 41.74 -17.55 -66.30
N TYR A 92 41.11 -16.43 -66.68
CA TYR A 92 40.97 -16.02 -68.09
C TYR A 92 42.30 -15.60 -68.72
N HIS A 93 43.18 -14.94 -67.96
CA HIS A 93 44.51 -14.55 -68.42
C HIS A 93 45.48 -15.73 -68.49
N GLU A 94 45.42 -16.68 -67.55
CA GLU A 94 46.21 -17.91 -67.57
C GLU A 94 45.83 -18.81 -68.74
N SER A 95 44.54 -18.98 -69.00
CA SER A 95 44.06 -19.72 -70.20
C SER A 95 44.46 -19.02 -71.51
N SER A 96 44.44 -17.69 -71.56
CA SER A 96 44.90 -16.94 -72.74
C SER A 96 46.42 -16.94 -72.92
N ARG A 97 47.21 -17.14 -71.86
CA ARG A 97 48.67 -17.23 -71.88
C ARG A 97 49.13 -18.65 -72.21
N ALA A 98 48.45 -19.67 -71.71
CA ALA A 98 48.67 -21.07 -72.11
C ALA A 98 48.46 -21.26 -73.63
N GLU A 99 47.45 -20.60 -74.21
CA GLU A 99 47.21 -20.61 -75.66
C GLU A 99 48.28 -19.86 -76.49
N GLN A 100 49.12 -19.00 -75.89
CA GLN A 100 50.24 -18.32 -76.58
C GLN A 100 51.51 -19.18 -76.63
N PHE A 101 51.75 -20.03 -75.63
CA PHE A 101 52.92 -20.92 -75.60
C PHE A 101 52.78 -22.13 -76.54
N ASP A 102 51.55 -22.55 -76.87
CA ASP A 102 51.29 -23.62 -77.84
C ASP A 102 51.57 -23.22 -79.31
N HIS A 103 51.99 -21.97 -79.58
CA HIS A 103 52.21 -21.46 -80.94
C HIS A 103 53.66 -21.12 -81.32
N GLU A 104 54.64 -21.25 -80.41
CA GLU A 104 56.05 -20.93 -80.74
C GLU A 104 56.97 -22.13 -81.00
N ASP A 105 56.49 -23.38 -80.87
CA ASP A 105 57.24 -24.60 -81.24
C ASP A 105 56.64 -25.36 -82.44
N ALA A 106 56.32 -24.63 -83.51
CA ALA A 106 55.98 -25.22 -84.81
C ALA A 106 57.08 -24.92 -85.84
N THR A 107 57.95 -25.90 -86.07
CA THR A 107 58.93 -25.94 -87.16
C THR A 107 58.31 -25.62 -88.53
N PRO A 108 59.01 -24.89 -89.43
CA PRO A 108 58.46 -24.45 -90.69
C PRO A 108 58.51 -25.56 -91.73
N SER A 109 57.38 -26.23 -91.99
CA SER A 109 57.22 -27.06 -93.19
C SER A 109 56.47 -26.31 -94.27
N THR A 110 57.21 -25.98 -95.33
CA THR A 110 56.74 -25.57 -96.64
C THR A 110 55.57 -26.43 -97.13
N SER A 111 54.38 -25.84 -97.30
CA SER A 111 53.37 -26.29 -98.27
C SER A 111 52.24 -25.26 -98.45
N ARG A 112 52.16 -24.75 -99.68
CA ARG A 112 50.94 -24.39 -100.43
C ARG A 112 49.81 -23.61 -99.74
N SER A 113 49.81 -22.32 -100.08
CA SER A 113 48.65 -21.51 -100.45
C SER A 113 47.37 -22.31 -100.76
N HIS A 114 46.41 -22.26 -99.85
CA HIS A 114 44.98 -22.21 -100.17
C HIS A 114 44.33 -21.10 -99.35
N ARG A 115 43.87 -20.08 -100.08
CA ARG A 115 43.16 -18.91 -99.59
C ARG A 115 41.72 -19.35 -99.27
N SER A 116 41.47 -19.76 -98.04
CA SER A 116 40.11 -20.01 -97.55
C SER A 116 39.45 -18.67 -97.21
N PRO A 117 38.17 -18.46 -97.58
CA PRO A 117 37.47 -17.23 -97.27
C PRO A 117 37.26 -17.15 -95.76
N SER A 118 37.43 -15.95 -95.23
CA SER A 118 37.19 -15.54 -93.85
C SER A 118 35.83 -16.03 -93.34
N THR A 119 35.79 -17.24 -92.79
CA THR A 119 34.71 -17.68 -91.91
C THR A 119 34.99 -17.09 -90.55
N ARG A 120 34.26 -16.01 -90.24
CA ARG A 120 34.09 -15.41 -88.92
C ARG A 120 34.38 -16.42 -87.81
N SER A 121 35.50 -16.20 -87.13
CA SER A 121 36.09 -17.13 -86.16
C SER A 121 35.05 -17.67 -85.17
N PRO A 122 34.84 -19.01 -85.06
CA PRO A 122 33.98 -19.59 -84.03
C PRO A 122 34.47 -19.27 -82.60
N ARG A 123 35.73 -18.83 -82.47
CA ARG A 123 36.36 -18.40 -81.21
C ARG A 123 35.85 -17.05 -80.69
N VAL A 124 35.43 -16.15 -81.58
CA VAL A 124 34.82 -14.86 -81.18
C VAL A 124 33.42 -15.10 -80.62
N ASN A 125 32.69 -16.08 -81.17
CA ASN A 125 31.36 -16.45 -80.69
C ASN A 125 31.42 -17.18 -79.34
N THR A 126 32.36 -18.11 -79.12
CA THR A 126 32.53 -18.78 -77.81
C THR A 126 33.01 -17.83 -76.71
N ARG A 127 33.91 -16.89 -77.00
CA ARG A 127 34.30 -15.84 -76.03
C ARG A 127 33.12 -14.91 -75.70
N ARG A 128 32.27 -14.58 -76.67
CA ARG A 128 31.08 -13.75 -76.46
C ARG A 128 30.01 -14.47 -75.64
N THR A 129 29.77 -15.75 -75.89
CA THR A 129 28.81 -16.55 -75.09
C THR A 129 29.33 -16.80 -73.68
N ALA A 130 30.62 -17.10 -73.50
CA ALA A 130 31.23 -17.23 -72.17
C ALA A 130 31.14 -15.92 -71.36
N ARG A 131 31.38 -14.77 -72.00
CA ARG A 131 31.21 -13.45 -71.37
C ARG A 131 29.74 -13.19 -71.00
N GLN A 132 28.80 -13.58 -71.85
CA GLN A 132 27.37 -13.42 -71.57
C GLN A 132 26.90 -14.31 -70.41
N VAL A 133 27.35 -15.57 -70.36
CA VAL A 133 27.07 -16.49 -69.24
C VAL A 133 27.69 -15.97 -67.95
N HIS A 134 28.90 -15.42 -68.00
CA HIS A 134 29.55 -14.82 -66.84
C HIS A 134 28.78 -13.59 -66.31
N LEU A 135 28.32 -12.71 -67.21
CA LEU A 135 27.50 -11.56 -66.82
C LEU A 135 26.17 -12.00 -66.19
N GLN A 136 25.50 -12.99 -66.79
CA GLN A 136 24.26 -13.54 -66.22
C GLN A 136 24.51 -14.21 -64.86
N ALA A 137 25.59 -14.98 -64.70
CA ALA A 137 25.97 -15.59 -63.42
C ALA A 137 26.31 -14.54 -62.35
N LYS A 138 26.91 -13.40 -62.75
CA LYS A 138 27.17 -12.26 -61.87
C LYS A 138 25.86 -11.62 -61.42
N GLU A 139 24.93 -11.37 -62.34
CA GLU A 139 23.61 -10.81 -62.03
C GLU A 139 22.80 -11.74 -61.11
N THR A 140 22.78 -13.05 -61.37
CA THR A 140 22.05 -14.01 -60.51
C THR A 140 22.63 -14.06 -59.11
N ARG A 141 23.96 -14.08 -58.96
CA ARG A 141 24.62 -14.04 -57.65
C ARG A 141 24.33 -12.75 -56.89
N GLN A 142 24.30 -11.61 -57.58
CA GLN A 142 23.92 -10.32 -56.97
C GLN A 142 22.47 -10.33 -56.48
N CYS A 143 21.55 -10.88 -57.26
CA CYS A 143 20.15 -11.04 -56.86
C CYS A 143 20.00 -11.98 -55.67
N GLU A 144 20.71 -13.11 -55.67
CA GLU A 144 20.72 -14.07 -54.56
C GLU A 144 21.26 -13.45 -53.27
N ALA A 145 22.37 -12.70 -53.33
CA ALA A 145 22.95 -12.00 -52.18
C ALA A 145 21.98 -10.94 -51.59
N LYS A 146 21.30 -10.17 -52.45
CA LYS A 146 20.28 -9.23 -51.99
C LYS A 146 19.11 -9.94 -51.31
N LEU A 147 18.65 -11.06 -51.88
CA LEU A 147 17.58 -11.86 -51.29
C LEU A 147 17.97 -12.49 -49.95
N THR A 148 19.21 -12.97 -49.81
CA THR A 148 19.68 -13.52 -48.54
C THR A 148 19.81 -12.43 -47.48
N SER A 149 20.34 -11.25 -47.84
CA SER A 149 20.40 -10.09 -46.95
C SER A 149 19.00 -9.68 -46.45
N LEU A 150 18.03 -9.51 -47.36
CA LEU A 150 16.64 -9.20 -47.00
C LEU A 150 16.00 -10.27 -46.11
N ARG A 151 16.26 -11.55 -46.37
CA ARG A 151 15.74 -12.66 -45.54
C ARG A 151 16.31 -12.63 -44.13
N ARG A 152 17.59 -12.32 -43.96
CA ARG A 152 18.21 -12.18 -42.63
C ARG A 152 17.57 -11.03 -41.85
N ARG A 153 17.47 -9.86 -42.47
CA ARG A 153 16.86 -8.68 -41.84
C ARG A 153 15.40 -8.91 -41.44
N THR A 154 14.64 -9.58 -42.31
CA THR A 154 13.25 -9.95 -42.01
C THR A 154 13.16 -10.85 -40.79
N ARG A 155 14.04 -11.86 -40.66
CA ARG A 155 14.06 -12.75 -39.49
C ARG A 155 14.40 -12.02 -38.19
N VAL A 156 15.34 -11.08 -38.24
CA VAL A 156 15.67 -10.23 -37.07
C VAL A 156 14.46 -9.41 -36.65
N ASN A 157 13.78 -8.78 -37.60
CA ASN A 157 12.57 -8.01 -37.35
C ASN A 157 11.43 -8.88 -36.80
N GLU A 158 11.21 -10.07 -37.35
CA GLU A 158 10.20 -11.02 -36.87
C GLU A 158 10.49 -11.47 -35.43
N TRP A 159 11.75 -11.78 -35.12
CA TRP A 159 12.16 -12.11 -33.76
C TRP A 159 11.90 -10.94 -32.80
N TYR A 160 12.27 -9.73 -33.18
CA TYR A 160 12.06 -8.53 -32.38
C TYR A 160 10.57 -8.26 -32.13
N LEU A 161 9.74 -8.36 -33.16
CA LEU A 161 8.28 -8.25 -33.05
C LEU A 161 7.70 -9.30 -32.11
N SER A 162 8.22 -10.53 -32.14
CA SER A 162 7.81 -11.59 -31.21
C SER A 162 8.17 -11.23 -29.75
N GLN A 163 9.35 -10.65 -29.51
CA GLN A 163 9.75 -10.18 -28.17
C GLN A 163 8.83 -9.06 -27.68
N LEU A 164 8.58 -8.05 -28.53
CA LEU A 164 7.66 -6.95 -28.20
C LEU A 164 6.23 -7.46 -27.92
N LYS A 165 5.75 -8.43 -28.69
CA LYS A 165 4.45 -9.07 -28.45
C LYS A 165 4.41 -9.78 -27.09
N GLY A 166 5.48 -10.48 -26.71
CA GLY A 166 5.61 -11.10 -25.39
C GLY A 166 5.53 -10.06 -24.27
N GLN A 167 6.33 -8.99 -24.36
CA GLN A 167 6.32 -7.88 -23.40
C GLN A 167 4.95 -7.20 -23.31
N LEU A 168 4.26 -7.00 -24.44
CA LEU A 168 2.92 -6.42 -24.46
C LEU A 168 1.90 -7.34 -23.75
N GLN A 169 2.01 -8.66 -23.95
CA GLN A 169 1.13 -9.61 -23.25
C GLN A 169 1.39 -9.65 -21.75
N GLU A 170 2.65 -9.59 -21.32
CA GLU A 170 3.02 -9.54 -19.90
C GLU A 170 2.52 -8.25 -19.24
N THR A 171 2.76 -7.10 -19.88
CA THR A 171 2.27 -5.80 -19.38
C THR A 171 0.75 -5.75 -19.36
N ALA A 172 0.05 -6.28 -20.36
CA ALA A 172 -1.41 -6.41 -20.37
C ALA A 172 -1.92 -7.25 -19.20
N LYS A 173 -1.31 -8.40 -18.91
CA LYS A 173 -1.66 -9.24 -17.74
C LYS A 173 -1.46 -8.48 -16.43
N VAL A 174 -0.36 -7.76 -16.28
CA VAL A 174 -0.09 -6.93 -15.09
C VAL A 174 -1.15 -5.85 -14.92
N MET A 175 -1.55 -5.18 -16.01
CA MET A 175 -2.58 -4.15 -15.99
C MET A 175 -3.96 -4.72 -15.63
N GLN A 176 -4.33 -5.88 -16.19
CA GLN A 176 -5.57 -6.58 -15.83
C GLN A 176 -5.61 -6.96 -14.34
N ASN A 177 -4.50 -7.50 -13.81
CA ASN A 177 -4.41 -7.83 -12.39
C ASN A 177 -4.52 -6.58 -11.49
N ARG A 178 -3.92 -5.46 -11.91
CA ARG A 178 -4.05 -4.19 -11.19
C ARG A 178 -5.47 -3.65 -11.23
N GLU A 179 -6.14 -3.75 -12.37
CA GLU A 179 -7.54 -3.34 -12.51
C GLU A 179 -8.46 -4.18 -11.61
N HIS A 180 -8.29 -5.50 -11.60
CA HIS A 180 -9.04 -6.38 -10.71
C HIS A 180 -8.83 -6.02 -9.24
N ARG A 181 -7.58 -5.79 -8.83
CA ARG A 181 -7.26 -5.36 -7.46
C ARG A 181 -7.87 -4.00 -7.10
N LEU A 182 -7.95 -3.07 -8.06
CA LEU A 182 -8.63 -1.79 -7.83
C LEU A 182 -10.15 -1.98 -7.68
N GLN A 183 -10.76 -2.88 -8.43
CA GLN A 183 -12.17 -3.22 -8.28
C GLN A 183 -12.45 -3.84 -6.90
N GLU A 184 -11.62 -4.78 -6.45
CA GLU A 184 -11.72 -5.35 -5.09
C GLU A 184 -11.61 -4.28 -4.00
N LEU A 185 -10.66 -3.34 -4.14
CA LEU A 185 -10.48 -2.26 -3.16
C LEU A 185 -11.68 -1.30 -3.14
N ARG A 186 -12.28 -1.00 -4.30
CA ARG A 186 -13.51 -0.21 -4.39
C ARG A 186 -14.66 -0.90 -3.66
N LEU A 187 -14.87 -2.20 -3.91
CA LEU A 187 -15.90 -2.97 -3.22
C LEU A 187 -15.70 -2.98 -1.70
N ARG A 188 -14.46 -3.16 -1.22
CA ARG A 188 -14.17 -3.08 0.23
C ARG A 188 -14.39 -1.69 0.80
N PHE A 189 -14.08 -0.65 0.03
CA PHE A 189 -14.32 0.73 0.45
C PHE A 189 -15.82 1.01 0.57
N ASP A 190 -16.62 0.54 -0.38
CA ASP A 190 -18.08 0.68 -0.35
C ASP A 190 -18.66 -0.08 0.86
N GLN A 191 -18.22 -1.32 1.11
CA GLN A 191 -18.59 -2.10 2.29
C GLN A 191 -18.25 -1.40 3.60
N ALA A 192 -17.02 -0.89 3.74
CA ALA A 192 -16.61 -0.12 4.92
C ALA A 192 -17.44 1.18 5.07
N GLY A 193 -17.83 1.79 3.95
CA GLY A 193 -18.74 2.92 3.91
C GLY A 193 -20.12 2.59 4.48
N GLU A 194 -20.70 1.46 4.07
CA GLU A 194 -21.96 0.95 4.60
C GLU A 194 -21.88 0.61 6.09
N GLU A 195 -20.83 -0.10 6.52
CA GLU A 195 -20.61 -0.44 7.94
C GLU A 195 -20.51 0.82 8.80
N ARG A 196 -19.77 1.84 8.33
CA ARG A 196 -19.67 3.13 9.02
C ARG A 196 -21.03 3.82 9.15
N GLN A 197 -21.86 3.77 8.10
CA GLN A 197 -23.22 4.32 8.15
C GLN A 197 -24.08 3.58 9.16
N ARG A 198 -24.06 2.24 9.16
CA ARG A 198 -24.78 1.41 10.14
C ARG A 198 -24.37 1.72 11.58
N LEU A 199 -23.07 1.80 11.84
CA LEU A 199 -22.56 2.16 13.17
C LEU A 199 -22.94 3.58 13.59
N ALA A 200 -22.99 4.53 12.66
CA ALA A 200 -23.44 5.89 12.95
C ALA A 200 -24.94 5.92 13.31
N GLU A 201 -25.78 5.16 12.60
CA GLU A 201 -27.20 5.02 12.93
C GLU A 201 -27.41 4.36 14.30
N GLU A 202 -26.67 3.30 14.61
CA GLU A 202 -26.70 2.65 15.92
C GLU A 202 -26.24 3.59 17.04
N HIS A 203 -25.20 4.39 16.78
CA HIS A 203 -24.74 5.40 17.73
C HIS A 203 -25.83 6.44 18.02
N VAL A 204 -26.52 6.94 17.00
CA VAL A 204 -27.63 7.88 17.19
C VAL A 204 -28.78 7.24 17.98
N ARG A 205 -29.16 5.99 17.65
CA ARG A 205 -30.21 5.26 18.38
C ARG A 205 -29.85 5.05 19.85
N THR A 206 -28.64 4.60 20.13
CA THR A 206 -28.16 4.39 21.50
C THR A 206 -28.07 5.70 22.28
N GLN A 207 -27.64 6.79 21.63
CA GLN A 207 -27.63 8.12 22.24
C GLN A 207 -29.04 8.58 22.62
N GLN A 208 -30.03 8.39 21.73
CA GLN A 208 -31.44 8.70 22.02
C GLN A 208 -31.96 7.90 23.22
N MET A 209 -31.67 6.59 23.30
CA MET A 209 -32.06 5.76 24.44
C MET A 209 -31.39 6.22 25.75
N LEU A 210 -30.11 6.60 25.70
CA LEU A 210 -29.43 7.14 26.88
C LEU A 210 -30.05 8.45 27.35
N ASP A 211 -30.47 9.31 26.42
CA ASP A 211 -31.09 10.58 26.76
C ASP A 211 -32.51 10.40 27.32
N THR A 212 -33.28 9.40 26.86
CA THR A 212 -34.58 9.04 27.47
C THR A 212 -34.40 8.48 28.88
N GLU A 213 -33.47 7.54 29.08
CA GLU A 213 -33.17 6.97 30.40
C GLU A 213 -32.68 8.04 31.39
N ARG A 214 -31.87 9.01 30.93
CA ARG A 214 -31.46 10.16 31.75
C ARG A 214 -32.66 11.01 32.17
N GLN A 215 -33.61 11.25 31.27
CA GLN A 215 -34.83 12.01 31.59
C GLN A 215 -35.69 11.27 32.61
N GLU A 216 -35.86 9.96 32.45
CA GLU A 216 -36.58 9.11 33.41
C GLU A 216 -35.92 9.13 34.79
N LEU A 217 -34.59 9.02 34.86
CA LEU A 217 -33.86 9.12 36.12
C LEU A 217 -34.04 10.49 36.80
N VAL A 218 -34.05 11.58 36.02
CA VAL A 218 -34.31 12.92 36.56
C VAL A 218 -35.74 13.02 37.12
N GLN A 219 -36.72 12.47 36.41
CA GLN A 219 -38.12 12.44 36.88
C GLN A 219 -38.26 11.62 38.17
N LEU A 220 -37.72 10.40 38.21
CA LEU A 220 -37.72 9.56 39.41
C LEU A 220 -37.00 10.24 40.59
N HIS A 221 -35.92 10.98 40.33
CA HIS A 221 -35.23 11.74 41.37
C HIS A 221 -36.12 12.87 41.93
N GLN A 222 -36.82 13.59 41.06
CA GLN A 222 -37.77 14.64 41.47
C GLN A 222 -38.94 14.04 42.27
N GLU A 223 -39.49 12.91 41.84
CA GLU A 223 -40.51 12.18 42.59
C GLU A 223 -40.00 11.74 43.96
N ALA A 224 -38.80 11.18 44.05
CA ALA A 224 -38.18 10.80 45.32
C ALA A 224 -37.99 12.00 46.27
N LEU A 225 -37.58 13.15 45.75
CA LEU A 225 -37.49 14.40 46.52
C LEU A 225 -38.87 14.85 47.03
N SER A 226 -39.90 14.84 46.17
CA SER A 226 -41.26 15.19 46.57
C SER A 226 -41.83 14.26 47.65
N LEU A 227 -41.56 12.95 47.55
CA LEU A 227 -41.96 11.96 48.55
C LEU A 227 -41.23 12.17 49.88
N ARG A 228 -39.94 12.54 49.82
CA ARG A 228 -39.16 12.90 51.01
C ARG A 228 -39.75 14.13 51.70
N GLU A 229 -40.11 15.17 50.95
CA GLU A 229 -40.75 16.37 51.48
C GLU A 229 -42.13 16.06 52.08
N ALA A 230 -42.94 15.27 51.36
CA ALA A 230 -44.25 14.80 51.81
C ALA A 230 -44.17 13.96 53.09
N CYS A 231 -43.09 13.20 53.31
CA CYS A 231 -42.86 12.45 54.55
C CYS A 231 -42.31 13.33 55.69
N TYR A 232 -41.51 14.35 55.37
CA TYR A 232 -40.85 15.21 56.36
C TYR A 232 -41.84 16.09 57.11
N LEU A 233 -42.80 16.70 56.40
CA LEU A 233 -43.79 17.62 56.98
C LEU A 233 -44.68 16.95 58.05
N PRO A 234 -45.33 15.79 57.80
CA PRO A 234 -46.09 15.07 58.82
C PRO A 234 -45.23 14.66 60.01
N ALA A 235 -43.98 14.22 59.79
CA ALA A 235 -43.08 13.84 60.87
C ALA A 235 -42.72 15.05 61.76
N GLN A 236 -42.45 16.22 61.17
CA GLN A 236 -42.26 17.46 61.92
C GLN A 236 -43.53 17.89 62.67
N LEU A 237 -44.70 17.81 62.02
CA LEU A 237 -45.96 18.21 62.61
C LEU A 237 -46.34 17.32 63.79
N LYS A 238 -46.10 16.00 63.69
CA LYS A 238 -46.25 15.06 64.80
C LYS A 238 -45.31 15.36 65.96
N LYS A 239 -44.04 15.73 65.70
CA LYS A 239 -43.10 16.14 66.75
C LYS A 239 -43.57 17.43 67.44
N LYS A 240 -43.91 18.47 66.68
CA LYS A 240 -44.40 19.76 67.21
C LYS A 240 -45.73 19.63 67.96
N SER A 241 -46.67 18.85 67.43
CA SER A 241 -47.95 18.59 68.11
C SER A 241 -47.75 17.80 69.40
N SER A 242 -46.90 16.75 69.39
CA SER A 242 -46.59 16.01 70.62
C SER A 242 -45.96 16.89 71.71
N MET A 243 -45.16 17.88 71.32
CA MET A 243 -44.54 18.84 72.21
C MET A 243 -45.58 19.83 72.78
N LEU A 244 -46.45 20.38 71.93
CA LEU A 244 -47.57 21.25 72.36
C LEU A 244 -48.53 20.53 73.32
N THR A 245 -48.92 19.29 73.01
CA THR A 245 -49.77 18.50 73.91
C THR A 245 -49.10 18.31 75.27
N LYS A 246 -47.78 18.01 75.30
CA LYS A 246 -47.03 17.91 76.56
C LYS A 246 -47.00 19.24 77.33
N PHE A 247 -46.80 20.37 76.67
CA PHE A 247 -46.80 21.69 77.33
C PHE A 247 -48.18 22.06 77.88
N LEU A 248 -49.25 21.80 77.14
CA LEU A 248 -50.61 22.08 77.59
C LEU A 248 -51.06 21.15 78.72
N ASP A 249 -50.58 19.90 78.72
CA ASP A 249 -50.83 18.94 79.81
C ASP A 249 -49.95 19.19 81.05
N GLN A 250 -48.90 20.03 81.01
CA GLN A 250 -48.03 20.34 82.17
C GLN A 250 -48.79 20.99 83.34
N GLU A 251 -49.91 21.69 83.09
CA GLU A 251 -50.76 22.22 84.16
C GLU A 251 -51.66 21.16 84.82
N GLY A 252 -51.53 19.89 84.42
CA GLY A 252 -52.06 18.74 85.13
C GLY A 252 -53.57 18.52 84.96
N GLY A 253 -54.19 19.01 83.89
CA GLY A 253 -55.64 18.88 83.67
C GLY A 253 -56.16 17.44 83.73
N ARG A 254 -55.43 16.48 83.16
CA ARG A 254 -55.78 15.04 83.22
C ARG A 254 -55.58 14.42 84.61
N LEU A 255 -54.47 14.72 85.27
CA LEU A 255 -54.16 14.24 86.63
C LEU A 255 -55.09 14.86 87.69
N LYS A 256 -55.54 16.11 87.50
CA LYS A 256 -56.52 16.77 88.37
C LYS A 256 -57.89 16.09 88.23
N LEU A 257 -58.32 15.74 87.02
CA LEU A 257 -59.61 15.04 86.81
C LEU A 257 -59.66 13.67 87.51
N GLU A 258 -58.59 12.87 87.42
CA GLU A 258 -58.50 11.58 88.13
C GLU A 258 -58.52 11.74 89.65
N LYS A 259 -57.90 12.80 90.20
CA LYS A 259 -57.99 13.13 91.62
C LYS A 259 -59.41 13.54 92.02
N HIS A 260 -60.09 14.35 91.20
CA HIS A 260 -61.48 14.75 91.44
C HIS A 260 -62.47 13.58 91.34
N LEU A 261 -62.23 12.60 90.44
CA LEU A 261 -62.98 11.34 90.39
C LEU A 261 -62.87 10.55 91.70
N ARG A 262 -61.66 10.40 92.23
CA ARG A 262 -61.45 9.72 93.52
C ARG A 262 -62.11 10.48 94.68
N GLY A 263 -62.03 11.81 94.68
CA GLY A 263 -62.74 12.66 95.65
C GLY A 263 -64.25 12.48 95.59
N ARG A 264 -64.81 12.34 94.38
CA ARG A 264 -66.22 12.03 94.13
C ARG A 264 -66.66 10.72 94.75
N GLU A 265 -65.88 9.66 94.54
CA GLU A 265 -66.14 8.35 95.13
C GLU A 265 -66.11 8.38 96.67
N VAL A 266 -65.22 9.18 97.26
CA VAL A 266 -65.14 9.34 98.72
C VAL A 266 -66.39 10.02 99.28
N VAL A 267 -66.87 11.10 98.67
CA VAL A 267 -68.12 11.77 99.12
C VAL A 267 -69.34 10.90 98.86
N ALA A 268 -69.36 10.11 97.78
CA ALA A 268 -70.43 9.15 97.55
C ALA A 268 -70.46 8.05 98.64
N LYS A 269 -69.29 7.61 99.13
CA LYS A 269 -69.18 6.69 100.29
C LYS A 269 -69.60 7.38 101.60
N LEU A 270 -69.14 8.61 101.84
CA LEU A 270 -69.54 9.41 103.02
C LEU A 270 -71.04 9.64 103.08
N TYR A 271 -71.70 9.94 101.95
CA TYR A 271 -73.15 10.06 101.87
C TYR A 271 -73.86 8.77 102.31
N ARG A 272 -73.36 7.59 101.89
CA ARG A 272 -73.92 6.29 102.30
C ARG A 272 -73.70 6.04 103.80
N SER A 273 -72.54 6.40 104.34
CA SER A 273 -72.23 6.26 105.77
C SER A 273 -73.08 7.19 106.64
N VAL A 274 -73.28 8.44 106.23
CA VAL A 274 -74.15 9.41 106.94
C VAL A 274 -75.61 8.95 106.92
N ALA A 275 -76.09 8.40 105.80
CA ALA A 275 -77.43 7.82 105.72
C ALA A 275 -77.65 6.64 106.69
N GLN A 276 -76.59 5.93 107.08
CA GLN A 276 -76.66 4.80 108.02
C GLN A 276 -76.50 5.22 109.48
N GLN A 277 -75.66 6.21 109.78
CA GLN A 277 -75.24 6.54 111.15
C GLN A 277 -75.87 7.84 111.70
N ALA A 278 -76.30 8.76 110.84
CA ALA A 278 -76.83 10.07 111.25
C ALA A 278 -77.88 10.58 110.23
N PRO A 279 -79.11 10.01 110.25
CA PRO A 279 -80.14 10.31 109.26
C PRO A 279 -80.60 11.77 109.27
N GLU A 280 -80.49 12.46 110.41
CA GLU A 280 -80.80 13.88 110.57
C GLU A 280 -79.93 14.79 109.68
N CYS A 281 -78.70 14.37 109.37
CA CYS A 281 -77.74 15.11 108.54
C CYS A 281 -77.78 14.71 107.05
N GLN A 282 -78.62 13.74 106.69
CA GLN A 282 -78.65 13.15 105.34
C GLN A 282 -79.04 14.17 104.25
N ALA A 283 -79.94 15.11 104.57
CA ALA A 283 -80.35 16.16 103.63
C ALA A 283 -79.17 17.07 103.23
N ILE A 284 -78.29 17.38 104.18
CA ILE A 284 -77.10 18.23 103.95
C ILE A 284 -76.05 17.44 103.16
N ALA A 285 -75.78 16.18 103.54
CA ALA A 285 -74.87 15.31 102.80
C ALA A 285 -75.34 15.04 101.36
N GLY A 286 -76.66 14.96 101.15
CA GLY A 286 -77.28 14.83 99.83
C GLY A 286 -77.00 16.04 98.95
N ARG A 287 -77.19 17.25 99.48
CA ARG A 287 -76.86 18.51 98.78
C ARG A 287 -75.38 18.58 98.40
N VAL A 288 -74.48 18.28 99.34
CA VAL A 288 -73.03 18.29 99.07
C VAL A 288 -72.65 17.28 97.98
N LYS A 289 -73.28 16.09 97.97
CA LYS A 289 -73.06 15.10 96.92
C LYS A 289 -73.59 15.59 95.56
N THR A 290 -74.80 16.13 95.49
CA THR A 290 -75.38 16.63 94.23
C THR A 290 -74.59 17.81 93.68
N ASP A 291 -74.16 18.72 94.53
CA ASP A 291 -73.38 19.91 94.14
C ASP A 291 -72.01 19.49 93.61
N MET A 292 -71.38 18.49 94.24
CA MET A 292 -70.09 17.98 93.79
C MET A 292 -70.22 17.12 92.51
N ASP A 293 -71.30 16.35 92.36
CA ASP A 293 -71.62 15.64 91.11
C ASP A 293 -71.85 16.64 89.96
N ALA A 294 -72.55 17.75 90.20
CA ALA A 294 -72.78 18.82 89.23
C ALA A 294 -71.49 19.57 88.87
N ALA A 295 -70.66 19.94 89.87
CA ALA A 295 -69.37 20.57 89.64
C ALA A 295 -68.43 19.66 88.84
N PHE A 296 -68.44 18.35 89.12
CA PHE A 296 -67.65 17.37 88.38
C PHE A 296 -68.13 17.19 86.93
N ALA A 297 -69.45 17.16 86.70
CA ALA A 297 -70.02 17.11 85.35
C ALA A 297 -69.62 18.35 84.52
N ASN A 298 -69.64 19.54 85.13
CA ASN A 298 -69.19 20.78 84.49
C ASN A 298 -67.69 20.72 84.14
N LEU A 299 -66.84 20.17 85.01
CA LEU A 299 -65.41 19.97 84.73
C LEU A 299 -65.19 18.99 83.57
N GLN A 300 -65.95 17.89 83.48
CA GLN A 300 -65.89 16.97 82.35
C GLN A 300 -66.31 17.65 81.03
N GLN A 301 -67.35 18.46 81.06
CA GLN A 301 -67.82 19.20 79.89
C GLN A 301 -66.77 20.22 79.42
N LEU A 302 -66.17 20.97 80.35
CA LEU A 302 -65.06 21.90 80.07
C LEU A 302 -63.85 21.16 79.48
N GLN A 303 -63.50 19.98 79.99
CA GLN A 303 -62.42 19.17 79.44
C GLN A 303 -62.73 18.67 78.02
N ALA A 304 -63.95 18.22 77.76
CA ALA A 304 -64.37 17.79 76.43
C ALA A 304 -64.36 18.95 75.43
N GLN A 305 -64.77 20.16 75.85
CA GLN A 305 -64.68 21.37 75.03
C GLN A 305 -63.22 21.75 74.75
N HIS A 306 -62.36 21.72 75.76
CA HIS A 306 -60.92 21.98 75.59
C HIS A 306 -60.28 20.98 74.61
N GLN A 307 -60.60 19.68 74.72
CA GLN A 307 -60.11 18.66 73.77
C GLN A 307 -60.58 18.92 72.34
N ARG A 308 -61.84 19.33 72.13
CA ARG A 308 -62.35 19.71 70.80
C ARG A 308 -61.63 20.94 70.25
N GLN A 309 -61.38 21.94 71.08
CA GLN A 309 -60.60 23.13 70.67
C GLN A 309 -59.17 22.76 70.27
N LEU A 310 -58.52 21.85 71.00
CA LEU A 310 -57.19 21.34 70.62
C LEU A 310 -57.21 20.56 69.30
N GLN A 311 -58.23 19.73 69.07
CA GLN A 311 -58.40 19.04 67.79
C GLN A 311 -58.60 20.03 66.63
N GLN A 312 -59.40 21.07 66.83
CA GLN A 312 -59.59 22.13 65.84
C GLN A 312 -58.30 22.91 65.56
N LEU A 313 -57.54 23.26 66.61
CA LEU A 313 -56.22 23.88 66.44
C LEU A 313 -55.25 22.96 65.68
N HIS A 314 -55.24 21.65 65.97
CA HIS A 314 -54.43 20.68 65.21
C HIS A 314 -54.84 20.61 63.73
N LEU A 315 -56.13 20.61 63.42
CA LEU A 315 -56.61 20.61 62.03
C LEU A 315 -56.26 21.91 61.29
N ASN A 316 -56.35 23.06 61.98
CA ASN A 316 -55.98 24.35 61.40
C ASN A 316 -54.47 24.48 61.18
N LEU A 317 -53.65 24.01 62.13
CA LEU A 317 -52.19 23.95 61.97
C LEU A 317 -51.78 22.98 60.86
N ALA A 318 -52.45 21.84 60.74
CA ALA A 318 -52.22 20.92 59.62
C ALA A 318 -52.55 21.59 58.28
N ARG A 319 -53.73 22.19 58.13
CA ARG A 319 -54.12 22.92 56.90
C ARG A 319 -53.13 24.02 56.52
N ASN A 320 -52.65 24.80 57.49
CA ASN A 320 -51.69 25.87 57.23
C ASN A 320 -50.28 25.35 56.90
N ALA A 321 -49.90 24.16 57.36
CA ALA A 321 -48.62 23.53 57.03
C ALA A 321 -48.61 22.83 55.64
N PHE A 322 -49.79 22.44 55.12
CA PHE A 322 -49.96 21.85 53.79
C PHE A 322 -50.39 22.87 52.72
N SER A 323 -50.57 24.13 53.08
CA SER A 323 -50.78 25.21 52.09
C SER A 323 -49.41 25.65 51.55
N PRO A 324 -49.12 25.44 50.26
CA PRO A 324 -47.91 25.98 49.66
C PRO A 324 -47.98 27.51 49.71
N ARG A 325 -46.87 28.15 50.10
CA ARG A 325 -46.63 29.57 49.82
C ARG A 325 -45.80 29.68 48.55
#